data_AF-A0A1B6MA42-F1
#
_entry.id   AF-A0A1B6MA42-F1
#
_cell.length_a   1.000
_cell.length_b   1.000
_cell.length_c   1.000
_cell.angle_alpha   90.00
_cell.angle_beta   90.00
_cell.angle_gamma   90.00
#
_symmetry.space_group_name_H-M   'P 1'
#
loop_
_entity.id
_entity.type
_entity.pdbx_description
1 polymer ?
#
loop_
_entity_poly.entity_id
_entity_poly.type
_entity_poly.pdbx_seq_one_letter_code
_entity_poly.pdbx_strand_id
1 'polypeptide(L)'
;SSYRLECVEEIKKMKNTKLLGDHSLYCVFTSCIKYLVGLGIEKTIISSEIMSNFPVYSSLIEATFFKAKMRQELLDSAGNSLISVLKENEATRQVITSNKIVQTILSFADDKTLTNLINTSRITSTDAQ
;
A
#
# COMPACT_ATOMS: atom_id res chain seq x y z
N SER A 1 -18.36 30.20 -6.91
CA SER A 1 -16.92 30.12 -6.65
C SER A 1 -16.29 29.26 -7.74
N SER A 2 -15.22 29.74 -8.40
CA SER A 2 -14.60 28.99 -9.52
C SER A 2 -13.94 27.70 -9.04
N TYR A 3 -13.36 27.69 -7.84
CA TYR A 3 -12.67 26.54 -7.28
C TYR A 3 -13.53 25.27 -7.14
N ARG A 4 -14.82 25.39 -6.80
CA ARG A 4 -15.73 24.23 -6.73
C ARG A 4 -15.96 23.61 -8.11
N LEU A 5 -16.02 24.44 -9.15
CA LEU A 5 -16.16 23.96 -10.53
C LEU A 5 -14.87 23.28 -10.98
N GLU A 6 -13.70 23.86 -10.69
CA GLU A 6 -12.38 23.29 -10.99
C GLU A 6 -12.19 21.91 -10.33
N CYS A 7 -12.55 21.75 -9.05
CA CYS A 7 -12.53 20.45 -8.39
C CYS A 7 -13.40 19.41 -9.11
N VAL A 8 -14.62 19.78 -9.50
CA VAL A 8 -15.55 18.87 -10.19
C VAL A 8 -15.04 18.51 -11.58
N GLU A 9 -14.45 19.46 -12.29
CA GLU A 9 -13.85 19.24 -13.60
C GLU A 9 -12.65 18.30 -13.53
N GLU A 10 -11.75 18.47 -12.56
CA GLU A 10 -10.65 17.54 -12.35
C GLU A 10 -11.14 16.14 -12.01
N ILE A 11 -12.14 15.99 -11.12
CA ILE A 11 -12.71 14.66 -10.84
C ILE A 11 -13.28 14.02 -12.11
N LYS A 12 -13.98 14.78 -12.96
CA LYS A 12 -14.48 14.27 -14.24
C LYS A 12 -13.33 13.83 -15.15
N LYS A 13 -12.26 14.62 -15.25
CA LYS A 13 -11.04 14.25 -15.99
C LYS A 13 -10.42 12.97 -15.41
N MET A 14 -10.24 12.87 -14.09
CA MET A 14 -9.65 11.71 -13.41
C MET A 14 -10.44 10.41 -13.69
N LYS A 15 -11.77 10.50 -13.81
CA LYS A 15 -12.62 9.34 -14.14
C LYS A 15 -12.38 8.83 -15.57
N ASN A 16 -11.99 9.73 -16.48
CA ASN A 16 -11.75 9.42 -17.88
C ASN A 16 -10.27 9.10 -18.19
N THR A 17 -9.34 9.57 -17.37
CA THR A 17 -7.91 9.25 -17.50
C THR A 17 -7.65 7.80 -17.09
N LYS A 18 -7.34 6.96 -18.08
CA LYS A 18 -6.95 5.57 -17.86
C LYS A 18 -5.47 5.50 -17.48
N LEU A 19 -5.13 4.61 -16.56
CA LEU A 19 -3.75 4.32 -16.18
C LEU A 19 -3.34 2.95 -16.72
N LEU A 20 -3.48 1.90 -15.92
CA LEU A 20 -3.20 0.51 -16.31
C LEU A 20 -4.49 -0.30 -16.40
N GLY A 21 -4.69 -0.94 -17.54
CA GLY A 21 -5.91 -1.70 -17.84
C GLY A 21 -7.16 -0.83 -17.78
N ASP A 22 -8.22 -1.34 -17.14
CA ASP A 22 -9.51 -0.64 -17.09
C ASP A 22 -9.62 0.36 -15.93
N HIS A 23 -8.59 0.48 -15.08
CA HIS A 23 -8.61 1.39 -13.95
C HIS A 23 -8.37 2.85 -14.38
N SER A 24 -9.31 3.72 -14.01
CA SER A 24 -9.13 5.16 -14.12
C SER A 24 -8.29 5.70 -12.96
N LEU A 25 -7.67 6.86 -13.15
CA LEU A 25 -6.97 7.60 -12.10
C LEU A 25 -7.89 7.82 -10.88
N TYR A 26 -9.18 8.04 -11.11
CA TYR A 26 -10.17 8.12 -10.03
C TYR A 26 -10.33 6.81 -9.23
N CYS A 27 -10.39 5.65 -9.91
CA CYS A 27 -10.41 4.34 -9.24
C CYS A 27 -9.17 4.17 -8.37
N VAL A 28 -8.00 4.46 -8.93
CA VAL A 28 -6.71 4.35 -8.22
C VAL A 28 -6.74 5.22 -6.99
N PHE A 29 -7.15 6.47 -7.12
CA PHE A 29 -7.20 7.43 -6.03
C PHE A 29 -8.14 7.01 -4.89
N THR A 30 -9.30 6.41 -5.22
CA THR A 30 -10.38 6.19 -4.23
C THR A 30 -10.42 4.79 -3.63
N SER A 31 -10.12 3.74 -4.40
CA SER A 31 -10.40 2.36 -4.00
C SER A 31 -9.37 1.34 -4.45
N CYS A 32 -8.63 1.62 -5.52
CA CYS A 32 -7.83 0.64 -6.25
C CYS A 32 -6.33 0.74 -5.92
N ILE A 33 -5.94 1.67 -5.05
CA ILE A 33 -4.54 2.01 -4.81
C ILE A 33 -3.70 0.84 -4.30
N LYS A 34 -4.24 0.04 -3.37
CA LYS A 34 -3.54 -1.11 -2.77
C LYS A 34 -3.19 -2.17 -3.82
N TYR A 35 -4.07 -2.37 -4.80
CA TYR A 35 -3.88 -3.34 -5.87
C TYR A 35 -2.78 -2.91 -6.85
N LEU A 36 -2.62 -1.59 -7.04
CA LEU A 36 -1.78 -1.05 -8.10
C LEU A 36 -0.36 -0.67 -7.66
N VAL A 37 -0.09 -0.59 -6.35
CA VAL A 37 1.27 -0.40 -5.81
C VAL A 37 2.25 -1.43 -6.39
N GLY A 38 1.80 -2.68 -6.61
CA GLY A 38 2.62 -3.74 -7.20
C GLY A 38 2.82 -3.67 -8.72
N LEU A 39 2.10 -2.79 -9.43
CA LEU A 39 2.16 -2.68 -10.90
C LEU A 39 3.09 -1.55 -11.38
N GLY A 40 3.82 -0.90 -10.49
CA GLY A 40 4.83 0.10 -10.88
C GLY A 40 4.25 1.41 -11.43
N ILE A 41 3.01 1.76 -11.07
CA ILE A 41 2.37 3.02 -11.51
C ILE A 41 2.99 4.29 -10.89
N GLU A 42 3.93 4.14 -9.95
CA GLU A 42 4.58 5.23 -9.22
C GLU A 42 5.07 6.32 -10.16
N LYS A 43 5.80 5.95 -11.23
CA LYS A 43 6.32 6.89 -12.22
C LYS A 43 5.23 7.69 -12.92
N THR A 44 4.07 7.07 -13.17
CA THR A 44 2.93 7.75 -13.78
C THR A 44 2.29 8.71 -12.79
N ILE A 45 2.12 8.31 -11.53
CA ILE A 45 1.53 9.14 -10.48
C ILE A 45 2.36 10.39 -10.18
N ILE A 46 3.70 10.27 -10.15
CA ILE A 46 4.62 11.40 -9.91
C ILE A 46 5.01 12.14 -11.19
N SER A 47 4.39 11.83 -12.33
CA SER A 47 4.74 12.47 -13.59
C SER A 47 4.30 13.94 -13.63
N SER A 48 5.09 14.77 -14.31
CA SER A 48 4.74 16.17 -14.59
C SER A 48 3.43 16.30 -15.38
N GLU A 49 3.05 15.28 -16.14
CA GLU A 49 1.78 15.19 -16.84
C GLU A 49 0.60 15.11 -15.87
N ILE A 50 0.66 14.25 -14.85
CA ILE A 50 -0.38 14.19 -13.81
C ILE A 50 -0.44 15.51 -13.03
N MET A 51 0.71 16.07 -12.66
CA MET A 51 0.76 17.34 -11.93
C MET A 51 0.14 18.50 -12.72
N SER A 52 0.39 18.57 -14.03
CA SER A 52 -0.13 19.65 -14.87
C SER A 52 -1.60 19.46 -15.26
N ASN A 53 -2.07 18.22 -15.40
CA ASN A 53 -3.46 17.92 -15.74
C ASN A 53 -4.42 17.96 -14.54
N PHE A 54 -3.89 17.79 -13.32
CA PHE A 54 -4.65 17.73 -12.06
C PHE A 54 -4.05 18.65 -10.98
N PRO A 55 -3.87 19.95 -11.23
CA PRO A 55 -3.23 20.85 -10.26
C PRO A 55 -3.92 20.91 -8.89
N VAL A 56 -5.23 20.68 -8.82
CA VAL A 56 -5.97 20.65 -7.54
C VAL A 56 -5.72 19.35 -6.77
N TYR A 57 -5.76 18.20 -7.44
CA TYR A 57 -5.66 16.89 -6.78
C TYR A 57 -4.28 16.24 -6.80
N SER A 58 -3.33 16.72 -7.60
CA SER A 58 -2.03 16.06 -7.83
C SER A 58 -1.28 15.72 -6.55
N SER A 59 -1.07 16.68 -5.65
CA SER A 59 -0.39 16.44 -4.37
C SER A 59 -1.15 15.45 -3.48
N LEU A 60 -2.49 15.45 -3.52
CA LEU A 60 -3.30 14.51 -2.76
C LEU A 60 -3.23 13.09 -3.35
N ILE A 61 -3.23 12.96 -4.67
CA ILE A 61 -3.05 11.68 -5.38
C ILE A 61 -1.69 11.09 -5.02
N GLU A 62 -0.64 11.88 -5.12
CA GLU A 62 0.73 11.49 -4.78
C GLU A 62 0.83 11.04 -3.32
N ALA A 63 0.38 11.86 -2.38
CA ALA A 63 0.41 11.52 -0.95
C ALA A 63 -0.39 10.24 -0.64
N THR A 64 -1.54 10.05 -1.27
CA THR A 64 -2.37 8.86 -1.09
C THR A 64 -1.65 7.62 -1.60
N PHE A 65 -0.97 7.72 -2.75
CA PHE A 65 -0.17 6.64 -3.32
C PHE A 65 1.00 6.25 -2.43
N PHE A 66 1.82 7.20 -1.99
CA PHE A 66 2.96 6.91 -1.13
C PHE A 66 2.54 6.33 0.21
N LYS A 67 1.45 6.84 0.80
CA LYS A 67 0.89 6.26 2.04
C LYS A 67 0.49 4.80 1.85
N ALA A 68 -0.16 4.47 0.73
CA ALA A 68 -0.54 3.09 0.43
C ALA A 68 0.67 2.19 0.18
N LYS A 69 1.69 2.71 -0.53
CA LYS A 69 2.95 2.00 -0.79
C LYS A 69 3.69 1.67 0.51
N MET A 70 3.93 2.66 1.36
CA MET A 70 4.57 2.47 2.66
C MET A 70 3.81 1.46 3.53
N ARG A 71 2.48 1.52 3.52
CA ARG A 71 1.63 0.56 4.23
C ARG A 71 1.79 -0.86 3.70
N GLN A 72 1.87 -1.04 2.38
CA GLN A 72 2.08 -2.35 1.77
C GLN A 72 3.47 -2.90 2.12
N GLU A 73 4.52 -2.08 2.05
CA GLU A 73 5.89 -2.46 2.44
C GLU A 73 5.96 -2.88 3.92
N LEU A 74 5.24 -2.17 4.80
CA LEU A 74 5.15 -2.53 6.21
C LEU A 74 4.44 -3.87 6.43
N LEU A 75 3.35 -4.14 5.69
CA LEU A 75 2.64 -5.42 5.71
C LEU A 75 3.52 -6.57 5.20
N ASP A 76 4.26 -6.35 4.12
CA ASP A 76 5.17 -7.34 3.55
C ASP A 76 6.28 -7.70 4.56
N SER A 77 6.88 -6.68 5.18
CA SER A 77 7.90 -6.86 6.22
C SER A 77 7.36 -7.60 7.46
N ALA A 78 6.21 -7.17 7.98
CA ALA A 78 5.57 -7.81 9.12
C ALA A 78 5.14 -9.26 8.82
N GLY A 79 4.68 -9.53 7.60
CA GLY A 79 4.34 -10.88 7.15
C GLY A 79 5.56 -11.79 7.13
N ASN A 80 6.68 -11.33 6.57
CA ASN A 80 7.94 -12.07 6.57
C ASN A 80 8.44 -12.35 7.99
N SER A 81 8.39 -11.34 8.88
CA SER A 81 8.74 -11.47 10.29
C SER A 81 7.92 -12.54 10.99
N LEU A 82 6.58 -12.52 10.85
CA LEU A 82 5.72 -13.51 11.48
C LEU A 82 5.98 -14.92 10.94
N ILE A 83 6.17 -15.06 9.63
CA ILE A 83 6.49 -16.35 9.02
C ILE A 83 7.81 -16.91 9.57
N SER A 84 8.83 -16.08 9.80
CA SER A 84 10.09 -16.53 10.42
C SER A 84 9.85 -17.09 11.83
N VAL A 85 9.16 -16.31 12.67
CA VAL A 85 8.85 -16.71 14.06
C VAL A 85 8.05 -18.02 14.10
N LEU A 86 7.06 -18.17 13.22
CA LEU A 86 6.24 -19.39 13.14
C LEU A 86 7.04 -20.62 12.70
N LYS A 87 8.07 -20.45 11.85
CA LYS A 87 8.95 -21.55 11.42
C LYS A 87 9.94 -21.98 12.50
N GLU A 88 10.39 -21.03 13.31
CA GLU A 88 11.35 -21.27 14.40
C GLU A 88 10.70 -22.05 15.55
N ASN A 89 9.43 -21.78 15.86
CA ASN A 89 8.68 -22.45 16.91
C ASN A 89 8.28 -23.90 16.55
N GLU A 90 8.66 -24.87 17.39
CA GLU A 90 8.43 -26.30 17.14
C GLU A 90 6.96 -26.68 17.02
N ALA A 91 6.06 -26.04 17.76
CA ALA A 91 4.62 -26.32 17.72
C ALA A 91 3.96 -25.82 16.43
N THR A 92 4.51 -24.76 15.81
CA THR A 92 3.96 -24.16 14.59
C THR A 92 4.77 -24.45 13.33
N ARG A 93 5.94 -25.09 13.44
CA ARG A 93 6.86 -25.39 12.33
C ARG A 93 6.20 -26.20 11.20
N GLN A 94 5.23 -27.06 11.53
CA GLN A 94 4.49 -27.87 10.55
C GLN A 94 3.33 -27.11 9.89
N VAL A 95 2.94 -25.94 10.42
CA VAL A 95 1.86 -25.13 9.87
C VAL A 95 2.39 -24.33 8.68
N ILE A 96 2.21 -24.87 7.49
CA ILE A 96 2.44 -24.12 6.25
C ILE A 96 1.35 -23.06 6.13
N THR A 97 1.60 -21.88 6.70
CA THR A 97 0.71 -20.74 6.51
C THR A 97 1.09 -20.04 5.22
N SER A 98 0.17 -19.97 4.26
CA SER A 98 0.36 -19.21 3.03
C SER A 98 0.64 -17.74 3.36
N ASN A 99 1.61 -17.14 2.68
CA ASN A 99 1.95 -15.72 2.84
C ASN A 99 0.71 -14.82 2.65
N LYS A 100 -0.20 -15.20 1.74
CA LYS A 100 -1.47 -14.47 1.53
C LYS A 100 -2.37 -14.46 2.76
N ILE A 101 -2.43 -15.56 3.52
CA ILE A 101 -3.24 -15.65 4.73
C ILE A 101 -2.64 -14.75 5.82
N VAL A 102 -1.32 -14.82 6.00
CA VAL A 102 -0.60 -13.95 6.95
C VAL A 102 -0.83 -12.47 6.62
N GLN A 103 -0.64 -12.07 5.36
CA GLN A 103 -0.88 -10.70 4.93
C GLN A 103 -2.34 -10.26 5.11
N THR A 104 -3.30 -11.16 4.87
CA THR A 104 -4.72 -10.86 5.08
C THR A 104 -5.01 -10.60 6.56
N ILE A 105 -4.49 -11.43 7.46
CA ILE A 105 -4.65 -11.23 8.91
C ILE A 105 -4.00 -9.91 9.35
N LEU A 106 -2.76 -9.67 8.93
CA LEU A 106 -2.01 -8.46 9.29
C LEU A 106 -2.61 -7.19 8.68
N SER A 107 -3.39 -7.29 7.60
CA SER A 107 -4.04 -6.14 6.97
C SER A 107 -4.99 -5.38 7.90
N PHE A 108 -5.49 -6.04 8.95
CA PHE A 108 -6.36 -5.46 9.99
C PHE A 108 -5.61 -4.78 11.13
N ALA A 109 -4.30 -4.98 11.26
CA ALA A 109 -3.49 -4.36 12.32
C ALA A 109 -3.06 -2.93 11.95
N ASP A 110 -2.90 -2.03 12.92
CA ASP A 110 -2.37 -0.69 12.65
C ASP A 110 -0.84 -0.68 12.42
N ASP A 111 -0.31 0.44 11.95
CA ASP A 111 1.13 0.56 11.64
C ASP A 111 2.00 0.31 12.87
N LYS A 112 1.57 0.79 14.04
CA LYS A 112 2.28 0.59 15.32
C LYS A 112 2.39 -0.88 15.67
N THR A 113 1.30 -1.63 15.54
CA THR A 113 1.24 -3.06 15.80
C THR A 113 2.15 -3.83 14.85
N LEU A 114 2.13 -3.49 13.56
CA LEU A 114 3.03 -4.10 12.58
C LEU A 114 4.51 -3.82 12.88
N THR A 115 4.85 -2.58 13.22
CA THR A 115 6.22 -2.21 13.60
C THR A 115 6.68 -2.95 14.85
N ASN A 116 5.82 -3.07 15.86
CA ASN A 116 6.13 -3.84 17.07
C ASN A 116 6.40 -5.32 16.74
N LEU A 117 5.56 -5.93 15.91
CA LEU A 117 5.74 -7.31 15.46
C LEU A 117 7.11 -7.52 14.76
N ILE A 118 7.48 -6.60 13.86
CA ILE A 118 8.77 -6.63 13.18
C ILE A 118 9.91 -6.56 14.21
N ASN A 119 9.84 -5.62 15.16
CA ASN A 119 10.89 -5.44 16.15
C ASN A 119 11.01 -6.64 17.10
N THR A 120 9.89 -7.19 17.58
CA THR A 120 9.89 -8.38 18.44
C THR A 120 10.52 -9.58 17.72
N SER A 121 10.21 -9.78 16.44
CA SER A 121 10.80 -10.89 15.66
C SER A 121 12.33 -10.79 15.52
N ARG A 122 12.88 -9.57 15.50
CA ARG A 122 14.34 -9.35 15.45
C ARG A 122 15.02 -9.66 16.78
N ILE A 123 14.38 -9.33 17.89
CA ILE A 123 14.91 -9.59 19.24
C ILE A 123 14.98 -11.10 19.48
N THR A 124 13.91 -11.84 19.14
CA THR A 124 13.86 -13.30 19.32
C THR A 124 14.90 -14.05 18.46
N SER A 125 15.35 -13.48 17.34
CA SER A 125 16.39 -14.08 16.50
C SER A 125 17.81 -13.78 16.97
N THR A 126 18.04 -12.68 17.71
CA THR A 126 19.32 -12.41 18.40
C THR A 126 19.50 -13.17 19.70
N ASP A 127 18.43 -13.48 20.42
CA ASP A 127 18.50 -14.24 21.69
C ASP A 127 18.62 -15.76 21.47
N ALA A 128 18.49 -16.24 20.23
CA ALA A 128 18.59 -17.65 19.83
C ALA A 128 19.97 -18.03 19.24
N GLN A 129 20.94 -17.11 19.23
CA GLN A 129 22.35 -17.35 18.86
C GLN A 129 23.24 -17.45 20.11
#